data_AF-A0A1G7EQV0-F1
#
_entry.id   AF-A0A1G7EQV0-F1
#
_cell.length_a   1.000
_cell.length_b   1.000
_cell.length_c   1.000
_cell.angle_alpha   90.00
_cell.angle_beta   90.00
_cell.angle_gamma   90.00
#
_symmetry.space_group_name_H-M   'P 1'
#
loop_
_entity.id
_entity.type
_entity.pdbx_description
1 polymer ?
#
loop_
_entity_poly.entity_id
_entity_poly.type
_entity_poly.pdbx_seq_one_letter_code
_entity_poly.pdbx_strand_id
1 'polypeptide(L)'
;MGRGRAKAKQTKVARQLKYNSGGTDLSRLAEELGASTSNEPPKGDRFEDDEHEDDELYSRYADLYEDDDEDEDDTSSQHRRGA
;
A
#
# COMPACT_ATOMS: atom_id res chain seq x y z
N MET A 1 -10.40 36.11 -23.00
CA MET A 1 -9.04 36.33 -22.46
C MET A 1 -8.80 35.83 -21.01
N GLY A 2 -9.72 35.10 -20.35
CA GLY A 2 -9.55 34.73 -18.92
C GLY A 2 -9.19 33.26 -18.60
N ARG A 3 -9.31 32.34 -19.56
CA ARG A 3 -9.23 30.88 -19.27
C ARG A 3 -7.82 30.39 -18.90
N GLY A 4 -6.76 30.95 -19.49
CA GLY A 4 -5.38 30.51 -19.23
C GLY A 4 -4.92 30.74 -17.80
N ARG A 5 -5.30 31.87 -17.19
CA ARG A 5 -4.95 32.20 -15.80
C ARG A 5 -5.70 31.32 -14.81
N ALA A 6 -6.99 31.08 -15.06
CA ALA A 6 -7.80 30.19 -14.25
C ALA A 6 -7.25 28.75 -14.29
N LYS A 7 -6.93 28.25 -15.50
CA LYS A 7 -6.34 26.91 -15.67
C LYS A 7 -5.00 26.79 -14.94
N ALA A 8 -4.11 27.77 -15.08
CA ALA A 8 -2.83 27.77 -14.37
C ALA A 8 -2.99 27.77 -12.84
N LYS A 9 -3.93 28.57 -12.31
CA LYS A 9 -4.25 28.56 -10.86
C LYS A 9 -4.77 27.19 -10.42
N GLN A 10 -5.69 26.59 -11.17
CA GLN A 10 -6.24 25.27 -10.85
C GLN A 10 -5.17 24.17 -10.88
N THR A 11 -4.28 24.17 -11.88
CA THR A 11 -3.18 23.21 -11.94
C THR A 11 -2.20 23.39 -10.78
N LYS A 12 -1.91 24.64 -10.38
CA LYS A 12 -1.07 24.91 -9.19
C LYS A 12 -1.70 24.39 -7.91
N VAL A 13 -2.99 24.64 -7.70
CA VAL A 13 -3.74 24.15 -6.52
C VAL A 13 -3.80 22.62 -6.52
N ALA A 14 -4.12 22.01 -7.65
CA ALA A 14 -4.18 20.55 -7.79
C ALA A 14 -2.81 19.90 -7.52
N ARG A 15 -1.71 20.48 -8.03
CA ARG A 15 -0.37 19.99 -7.74
C ARG A 15 -0.02 20.14 -6.27
N GLN A 16 -0.41 21.27 -5.65
CA GLN A 16 -0.26 21.43 -4.22
C GLN A 16 -1.05 20.36 -3.47
N LEU A 17 -2.33 20.12 -3.76
CA LEU A 17 -3.08 19.04 -3.08
C LEU A 17 -2.50 17.65 -3.32
N LYS A 18 -2.02 17.35 -4.52
CA LYS A 18 -1.51 16.02 -4.89
C LYS A 18 -0.14 15.72 -4.27
N TYR A 19 0.72 16.74 -4.15
CA TYR A 19 2.12 16.57 -3.72
C TYR A 19 2.44 17.30 -2.41
N ASN A 20 1.50 18.04 -1.84
CA ASN A 20 1.57 18.43 -0.45
C ASN A 20 1.21 17.17 0.32
N SER A 21 2.23 16.40 0.72
CA SER A 21 2.13 15.39 1.76
C SER A 21 1.90 16.08 3.11
N GLY A 22 0.89 16.96 3.14
CA GLY A 22 0.68 18.01 4.13
C GLY A 22 0.97 17.45 5.49
N GLY A 23 1.85 18.13 6.23
CA GLY A 23 2.40 17.65 7.50
C GLY A 23 1.29 17.06 8.33
N THR A 24 1.21 15.72 8.31
CA THR A 24 0.31 15.00 9.19
C THR A 24 0.82 15.29 10.58
N ASP A 25 -0.09 15.70 11.46
CA ASP A 25 0.26 15.85 12.85
C ASP A 25 0.48 14.45 13.41
N LEU A 26 1.72 14.00 13.33
CA LEU A 26 2.13 12.66 13.77
C LEU A 26 1.85 12.48 15.26
N SER A 27 1.83 13.56 16.04
CA SER A 27 1.48 13.51 17.47
C SER A 27 0.01 13.20 17.66
N ARG A 28 -0.87 13.89 16.93
CA ARG A 28 -2.31 13.60 16.93
C ARG A 28 -2.64 12.21 16.38
N LEU A 29 -1.97 11.78 15.31
CA LEU A 29 -2.13 10.44 14.75
C LEU A 29 -1.69 9.37 15.75
N ALA A 30 -0.59 9.58 16.46
CA ALA A 30 -0.13 8.66 17.51
C ALA A 30 -1.13 8.57 18.66
N GLU A 31 -1.72 9.70 19.09
CA GLU A 31 -2.79 9.69 20.10
C GLU A 31 -4.04 8.94 19.63
N GLU A 32 -4.47 9.14 18.37
CA GLU A 32 -5.62 8.45 17.78
C GLU A 32 -5.37 6.93 17.61
N LEU A 33 -4.14 6.52 17.32
CA LEU A 33 -3.70 5.12 17.24
C LEU A 33 -3.38 4.49 18.61
N GLY A 34 -3.42 5.26 19.69
CA GLY A 34 -3.02 4.81 21.03
C GLY A 34 -1.51 4.55 21.18
N ALA A 35 -0.68 5.04 20.24
CA ALA A 35 0.77 4.97 20.25
C ALA A 35 1.40 6.07 21.13
N SER A 36 0.76 6.40 22.26
CA SER A 36 1.20 7.41 23.20
C SER A 36 2.60 7.05 23.70
N THR A 37 3.54 8.00 23.66
CA THR A 37 4.94 7.88 24.11
C THR A 37 5.09 7.73 25.62
N SER A 38 4.13 7.12 26.30
CA SER A 38 4.38 6.55 27.62
C SER A 38 5.56 5.60 27.43
N ASN A 39 6.65 5.89 28.13
CA ASN A 39 7.89 5.10 28.18
C ASN A 39 7.67 3.70 28.80
N GLU A 40 6.44 3.21 28.75
CA GLU A 40 6.06 1.85 29.03
C GLU A 40 6.21 1.13 27.69
N PRO A 41 7.12 0.15 27.55
CA PRO A 41 7.11 -0.70 26.38
C PRO A 41 5.67 -1.19 26.24
N PRO A 42 5.08 -1.17 25.02
CA PRO A 42 3.76 -1.73 24.87
C PRO A 42 3.84 -3.09 25.54
N LYS A 43 2.93 -3.36 26.47
CA LYS A 43 2.54 -4.73 26.72
C LYS A 43 1.84 -5.20 25.44
N GLY A 44 2.58 -5.23 24.33
CA GLY A 44 2.42 -6.33 23.43
C GLY A 44 2.57 -7.53 24.35
N ASP A 45 1.59 -8.42 24.30
CA ASP A 45 1.99 -9.81 24.29
C ASP A 45 3.32 -9.85 23.55
N ARG A 46 4.36 -10.29 24.25
CA ARG A 46 5.58 -10.67 23.55
C ARG A 46 5.03 -11.61 22.50
N PHE A 47 4.94 -11.13 21.26
CA PHE A 47 4.81 -12.03 20.13
C PHE A 47 6.02 -12.91 20.36
N GLU A 48 5.74 -14.11 20.88
CA GLU A 48 6.73 -15.15 20.89
C GLU A 48 7.15 -15.16 19.43
N ASP A 49 8.40 -14.79 19.20
CA ASP A 49 9.05 -14.82 17.89
C ASP A 49 9.15 -16.30 17.52
N ASP A 50 7.98 -16.92 17.37
CA ASP A 50 7.81 -18.24 16.87
C ASP A 50 7.89 -18.02 15.38
N GLU A 51 9.11 -18.10 14.85
CA GLU A 51 9.42 -18.00 13.42
C GLU A 51 8.46 -18.89 12.59
N HIS A 52 7.85 -19.90 13.23
CA HIS A 52 6.80 -20.76 12.71
C HIS A 52 5.45 -20.06 12.44
N GLU A 53 4.98 -19.11 13.26
CA GLU A 53 3.71 -18.40 13.03
C GLU A 53 3.79 -17.49 11.78
N ASP A 54 4.94 -16.84 11.57
CA ASP A 54 5.18 -16.00 10.41
C ASP A 54 5.24 -16.84 9.12
N ASP A 55 5.90 -17.99 9.16
CA ASP A 55 5.96 -18.95 8.05
C ASP A 55 4.57 -19.53 7.70
N GLU A 56 3.75 -19.85 8.71
CA GLU A 56 2.37 -20.32 8.52
C GLU A 56 1.46 -19.23 7.94
N LEU A 57 1.60 -17.99 8.41
CA LEU A 57 0.87 -16.85 7.88
C LEU A 57 1.25 -16.59 6.42
N TYR A 58 2.54 -16.64 6.10
CA TYR A 58 3.03 -16.45 4.74
C TYR A 58 2.52 -17.55 3.80
N SER A 59 2.57 -18.82 4.23
CA SER A 59 2.09 -19.97 3.45
C SER A 59 0.61 -19.85 3.12
N ARG A 60 -0.23 -19.46 4.10
CA ARG A 60 -1.67 -19.25 3.89
C ARG A 60 -1.98 -18.13 2.89
N TYR A 61 -1.15 -17.09 2.87
CA TYR A 61 -1.28 -16.02 1.88
C TYR A 61 -0.86 -16.50 0.48
N ALA A 62 0.22 -17.28 0.37
CA ALA A 62 0.63 -17.88 -0.90
C ALA A 62 -0.49 -18.75 -1.49
N ASP A 63 -1.04 -19.68 -0.71
CA ASP A 63 -2.14 -20.57 -1.14
C ASP A 63 -3.37 -19.79 -1.66
N LEU A 64 -3.67 -18.61 -1.10
CA LEU A 64 -4.85 -17.82 -1.49
C LEU A 64 -4.70 -17.15 -2.86
N TYR A 65 -3.46 -16.85 -3.26
CA TYR A 65 -3.15 -16.10 -4.49
C TYR A 65 -2.50 -16.98 -5.57
N GLU A 66 -1.92 -18.13 -5.23
CA GLU A 66 -1.43 -19.10 -6.22
C GLU A 66 -2.57 -19.67 -7.10
N ASP A 67 -3.78 -19.86 -6.54
CA ASP A 67 -4.96 -20.34 -7.29
C ASP A 67 -5.45 -19.35 -8.38
N ASP A 68 -5.03 -18.07 -8.36
CA ASP A 68 -5.46 -17.04 -9.33
C ASP A 68 -4.44 -16.83 -10.48
N ASP A 69 -3.21 -17.34 -10.35
CA ASP A 69 -2.10 -17.14 -11.31
C ASP A 69 -1.88 -18.34 -12.27
N GLU A 70 -2.53 -19.50 -12.06
CA GLU A 70 -2.32 -20.69 -12.90
C GLU A 70 -3.00 -20.63 -14.30
N ASP A 71 -3.80 -19.61 -14.59
CA ASP A 71 -4.59 -19.52 -15.84
C ASP A 71 -3.96 -18.70 -16.99
N GLU A 72 -2.77 -18.08 -16.82
CA GLU A 72 -2.23 -17.13 -17.83
C GLU A 72 -1.17 -17.66 -18.82
N ASP A 73 -0.71 -18.92 -18.74
CA ASP A 73 0.49 -19.36 -19.50
C ASP A 73 0.26 -20.29 -20.73
N ASP A 74 -0.96 -20.44 -21.28
CA ASP A 74 -1.19 -21.30 -22.48
C ASP A 74 -1.49 -20.56 -23.81
N THR A 75 -1.57 -19.22 -23.87
CA THR A 75 -2.04 -18.56 -25.13
C THR A 75 -0.96 -17.98 -26.06
N SER A 76 0.32 -18.00 -25.70
CA SER A 76 1.36 -17.29 -26.48
C SER A 76 1.98 -18.08 -27.63
N SER A 77 1.76 -19.40 -27.74
CA SER A 77 2.49 -20.26 -28.68
C SER A 77 1.81 -20.52 -30.04
N GLN A 78 0.56 -20.07 -30.26
CA GLN A 78 -0.22 -20.45 -31.45
C GLN A 78 -0.25 -19.42 -32.62
N HIS A 79 0.27 -18.20 -32.48
CA HIS A 79 0.03 -17.15 -33.48
C HIS A 79 1.11 -16.96 -34.57
N ARG A 80 2.13 -17.83 -34.68
CA ARG A 80 3.15 -17.70 -35.75
C ARG A 80 3.47 -19.00 -36.48
N ARG A 81 2.45 -19.65 -37.06
CA ARG A 81 2.64 -20.55 -38.22
C ARG A 81 1.41 -20.49 -39.13
N GLY A 82 1.54 -19.81 -40.27
CA GLY A 82 0.49 -19.79 -41.29
C GLY A 82 0.84 -18.93 -42.50
N ALA A 83 1.39 -19.60 -43.52
CA ALA A 83 1.44 -19.31 -44.96
C ALA A 83 1.79 -17.90 -45.45
#